data_AF-F6YJA2-F1
#
_entry.id   AF-F6YJA2-F1
#
_cell.length_a   1.000
_cell.length_b   1.000
_cell.length_c   1.000
_cell.angle_alpha   90.00
_cell.angle_beta   90.00
_cell.angle_gamma   90.00
#
_symmetry.space_group_name_H-M   'P 1'
#
loop_
_entity.id
_entity.type
_entity.pdbx_description
1 polymer ?
#
loop_
_entity_poly.entity_id
_entity_poly.type
_entity_poly.pdbx_seq_one_letter_code
_entity_poly.pdbx_strand_id
1 'polypeptide(L)'
;MSLSYSVDASEVTDLHVISYEVERDLTPLILSSCQYTVEQGGETLQEFDLEKIQRQITSRFLQGKPRLTLKGIPTLVYRRDWNYEHLFMGIRNKMPQNPLPNSAVSAITGQLQSYSNACEALSVIEVTLRFLSTAGGDPNMSLNVYIQDMLRMSEQTAVALQDLHRCQLRHIIALWQLLSAHKSEQLLHLKKEPFGEISSKYKVDLSPGDAKLLSTFLNQISLDAFLLELHEMIILKLKNPHTEQDFNPNWSLRDTLVSYMETKENEILPEMEFQIPENILLSNCVSVWKMAAELKRARQMR
;
A
#
# COMPACT_ATOMS: atom_id res chain seq x y z
N MET A 1 -24.13 -19.26 29.42
CA MET A 1 -25.19 -18.87 28.46
C MET A 1 -24.64 -17.82 27.53
N SER A 2 -24.88 -17.99 26.24
CA SER A 2 -24.21 -17.37 25.09
C SER A 2 -24.22 -15.84 25.09
N LEU A 3 -23.05 -15.19 25.25
CA LEU A 3 -22.83 -13.81 24.81
C LEU A 3 -22.66 -13.80 23.27
N SER A 4 -23.75 -14.01 22.55
CA SER A 4 -23.80 -13.85 21.09
C SER A 4 -24.30 -12.47 20.66
N TYR A 5 -24.45 -11.52 21.61
CA TYR A 5 -24.96 -10.19 21.32
C TYR A 5 -23.82 -9.24 20.97
N SER A 6 -23.69 -8.92 19.68
CA SER A 6 -22.72 -7.98 19.13
C SER A 6 -23.39 -6.97 18.22
N VAL A 7 -22.90 -5.74 18.22
CA VAL A 7 -23.41 -4.62 17.39
C VAL A 7 -22.23 -3.95 16.71
N ASP A 8 -22.38 -3.58 15.44
CA ASP A 8 -21.34 -2.89 14.67
C ASP A 8 -21.24 -1.41 15.04
N ALA A 9 -20.04 -0.82 15.01
CA ALA A 9 -19.82 0.58 15.39
C ALA A 9 -20.66 1.57 14.57
N SER A 10 -21.01 1.24 13.32
CA SER A 10 -21.90 2.05 12.48
C SER A 10 -23.35 2.11 12.95
N GLU A 11 -23.77 1.17 13.81
CA GLU A 11 -25.16 1.00 14.25
C GLU A 11 -25.30 1.24 15.77
N VAL A 12 -24.27 1.79 16.40
CA VAL A 12 -24.28 2.11 17.83
C VAL A 12 -25.26 3.24 18.12
N THR A 13 -26.03 3.07 19.18
CA THR A 13 -26.94 4.06 19.74
C THR A 13 -26.65 4.21 21.24
N ASP A 14 -27.22 5.21 21.89
CA ASP A 14 -27.02 5.48 23.33
C ASP A 14 -27.37 4.28 24.22
N LEU A 15 -28.26 3.39 23.77
CA LEU A 15 -28.65 2.19 24.51
C LEU A 15 -27.56 1.11 24.50
N HIS A 16 -26.69 1.10 23.49
CA HIS A 16 -25.62 0.12 23.32
C HIS A 16 -24.38 0.45 24.13
N VAL A 17 -24.16 1.72 24.49
CA VAL A 17 -23.01 2.14 25.27
C VAL A 17 -23.29 2.06 26.77
N ILE A 18 -22.24 1.84 27.56
CA ILE A 18 -22.32 1.98 29.02
C ILE A 18 -22.35 3.49 29.31
N SER A 19 -23.48 3.96 29.82
CA SER A 19 -23.70 5.37 30.17
C SER A 19 -24.31 5.44 31.56
N TYR A 20 -23.77 6.32 32.40
CA TYR A 20 -24.24 6.57 33.76
C TYR A 20 -23.84 7.99 34.21
N GLU A 21 -24.63 8.59 35.08
CA GLU A 21 -24.32 9.87 35.71
C GLU A 21 -23.91 9.66 37.17
N VAL A 22 -22.74 10.17 37.56
CA VAL A 22 -22.18 9.90 38.90
C VAL A 22 -23.12 10.34 40.02
N GLU A 23 -23.58 11.59 39.98
CA GLU A 23 -24.40 12.16 41.06
C GLU A 23 -25.81 11.59 41.14
N ARG A 24 -26.39 11.26 39.98
CA ARG A 24 -27.78 10.80 39.90
C ARG A 24 -27.92 9.28 40.01
N ASP A 25 -26.93 8.54 39.55
CA ASP A 25 -27.02 7.09 39.45
C ASP A 25 -26.12 6.37 40.45
N LEU A 26 -24.85 6.78 40.57
CA LEU A 26 -23.86 6.08 41.41
C LEU A 26 -23.90 6.51 42.88
N THR A 27 -23.96 7.81 43.16
CA THR A 27 -24.01 8.34 44.52
C THR A 27 -25.17 7.71 45.34
N PRO A 28 -26.44 7.71 44.88
CA PRO A 28 -27.52 7.10 45.65
C PRO A 28 -27.39 5.57 45.76
N LEU A 29 -26.83 4.90 44.74
CA LEU A 29 -26.61 3.45 44.75
C LEU A 29 -25.60 3.06 45.84
N ILE A 30 -24.47 3.77 45.91
CA ILE A 30 -23.41 3.54 46.91
C ILE A 30 -23.92 3.87 48.32
N LEU A 31 -24.60 5.01 48.50
CA LEU A 31 -25.16 5.39 49.80
C LEU A 31 -26.23 4.40 50.29
N SER A 32 -27.03 3.81 49.39
CA SER A 32 -28.01 2.77 49.74
C SER A 32 -27.42 1.43 50.16
N SER A 33 -26.11 1.26 49.97
CA SER A 33 -25.34 0.07 50.35
C SER A 33 -24.42 0.32 51.54
N CYS A 34 -24.46 1.54 52.09
CA CYS A 34 -23.81 1.90 53.34
C CYS A 34 -24.66 1.43 54.53
N GLN A 35 -24.09 0.56 55.35
CA GLN A 35 -24.70 0.12 56.60
C GLN A 35 -23.99 0.80 57.77
N TYR A 36 -24.78 1.27 58.74
CA TYR A 36 -24.27 1.85 59.97
C TYR A 36 -24.55 0.88 61.11
N THR A 37 -23.50 0.40 61.76
CA THR A 37 -23.59 -0.44 62.96
C THR A 37 -23.09 0.36 64.14
N VAL A 38 -23.82 0.29 65.26
CA VAL A 38 -23.43 0.96 66.51
C VAL A 38 -22.98 -0.12 67.47
N GLU A 39 -21.70 -0.10 67.83
CA GLU A 39 -21.16 -1.04 68.81
C GLU A 39 -21.49 -0.61 70.24
N GLN A 40 -21.50 -1.59 71.16
CA GLN A 40 -21.81 -1.38 72.57
C GLN A 40 -20.64 -0.65 73.25
N GLY A 41 -20.62 0.66 73.07
CA GLY A 41 -19.53 1.58 73.40
C GLY A 41 -19.71 2.98 72.80
N GLY A 42 -20.65 3.14 71.86
CA GLY A 42 -21.02 4.44 71.28
C GLY A 42 -20.29 4.78 69.98
N GLU A 43 -19.40 3.90 69.49
CA GLU A 43 -18.75 4.06 68.20
C GLU A 43 -19.67 3.59 67.06
N THR A 44 -19.81 4.43 66.03
CA THR A 44 -20.59 4.12 64.81
C THR A 44 -19.63 3.68 63.72
N LEU A 45 -19.70 2.42 63.31
CA LEU A 45 -18.93 1.87 62.22
C LEU A 45 -19.74 1.96 60.92
N GLN A 46 -19.06 2.39 59.85
CA GLN A 46 -19.62 2.47 58.51
C GLN A 46 -19.05 1.31 57.68
N GLU A 47 -19.93 0.44 57.18
CA GLU A 47 -19.54 -0.69 56.34
C GLU A 47 -20.25 -0.63 54.99
N PHE A 48 -19.52 -0.86 53.91
CA PHE A 48 -20.07 -0.91 52.55
C PHE A 48 -20.19 -2.35 52.08
N ASP A 49 -21.40 -2.74 51.70
CA ASP A 49 -21.65 -4.03 51.05
C ASP A 49 -21.20 -3.99 49.58
N LEU A 50 -19.93 -4.31 49.34
CA LEU A 50 -19.31 -4.30 48.01
C LEU A 50 -19.99 -5.29 47.05
N GLU A 51 -20.47 -6.43 47.54
CA GLU A 51 -21.14 -7.42 46.70
C GLU A 51 -22.50 -6.92 46.22
N LYS A 52 -23.24 -6.21 47.07
CA LYS A 52 -24.49 -5.56 46.70
C LYS A 52 -24.24 -4.43 45.71
N ILE A 53 -23.23 -3.59 45.92
CA ILE A 53 -22.83 -2.53 44.99
C ILE A 53 -22.49 -3.13 43.62
N GLN A 54 -21.63 -4.16 43.59
CA GLN A 54 -21.23 -4.83 42.36
C GLN A 54 -22.43 -5.43 41.61
N ARG A 55 -23.35 -6.10 42.31
CA ARG A 55 -24.57 -6.66 41.70
C ARG A 55 -25.46 -5.56 41.12
N GLN A 56 -25.66 -4.46 41.85
CA GLN A 56 -26.49 -3.35 41.37
C GLN A 56 -25.88 -2.63 40.17
N ILE A 57 -24.57 -2.39 40.18
CA ILE A 57 -23.86 -1.80 39.03
C ILE A 57 -23.93 -2.72 37.82
N THR A 58 -23.63 -4.01 38.01
CA THR A 58 -23.65 -5.00 36.93
C THR A 58 -25.04 -5.09 36.31
N SER A 59 -26.08 -5.21 37.14
CA SER A 59 -27.46 -5.36 36.67
C SER A 59 -27.99 -4.11 35.97
N ARG A 60 -27.66 -2.90 36.46
CA ARG A 60 -28.22 -1.66 35.92
C ARG A 60 -27.46 -1.11 34.71
N PHE A 61 -26.13 -1.20 34.68
CA PHE A 61 -25.33 -0.50 33.67
C PHE A 61 -24.60 -1.42 32.69
N LEU A 62 -24.26 -2.64 33.10
CA LEU A 62 -23.37 -3.52 32.33
C LEU A 62 -24.13 -4.67 31.64
N GLN A 63 -25.16 -5.21 32.30
CA GLN A 63 -25.93 -6.33 31.79
C GLN A 63 -26.74 -5.94 30.55
N GLY A 64 -26.74 -6.81 29.54
CA GLY A 64 -27.48 -6.60 28.29
C GLY A 64 -26.76 -5.68 27.29
N LYS A 65 -25.57 -5.16 27.61
CA LYS A 65 -24.76 -4.38 26.66
C LYS A 65 -24.13 -5.30 25.61
N PRO A 66 -24.17 -4.92 24.32
CA PRO A 66 -23.55 -5.70 23.26
C PRO A 66 -22.02 -5.60 23.29
N ARG A 67 -21.35 -6.57 22.68
CA ARG A 67 -19.95 -6.41 22.27
C ARG A 67 -19.89 -5.56 21.00
N LEU A 68 -19.25 -4.40 21.07
CA LEU A 68 -19.07 -3.53 19.91
C LEU A 68 -18.01 -4.10 18.96
N THR A 69 -18.32 -4.20 17.67
CA THR A 69 -17.35 -4.53 16.63
C THR A 69 -16.80 -3.25 16.00
N LEU A 70 -15.59 -3.31 15.45
CA LEU A 70 -14.95 -2.16 14.79
C LEU A 70 -15.44 -1.94 13.34
N LYS A 71 -16.50 -2.63 12.92
CA LYS A 71 -17.06 -2.49 11.56
C LYS A 71 -17.82 -1.18 11.44
N GLY A 72 -17.63 -0.49 10.32
CA GLY A 72 -18.37 0.72 9.99
C GLY A 72 -17.93 1.97 10.76
N ILE A 73 -16.77 1.95 11.42
CA ILE A 73 -16.19 3.17 12.00
C ILE A 73 -15.95 4.19 10.88
N PRO A 74 -16.52 5.41 10.97
CA PRO A 74 -16.30 6.45 9.97
C PRO A 74 -14.82 6.78 9.87
N THR A 75 -14.19 6.27 8.81
CA THR A 75 -12.76 6.45 8.58
C THR A 75 -12.60 7.26 7.31
N LEU A 76 -11.97 8.43 7.41
CA LEU A 76 -11.60 9.21 6.24
C LEU A 76 -10.44 8.52 5.55
N VAL A 77 -10.71 7.82 4.46
CA VAL A 77 -9.67 7.23 3.61
C VAL A 77 -9.35 8.24 2.51
N TYR A 78 -8.14 8.80 2.52
CA TYR A 78 -7.67 9.65 1.43
C TYR A 78 -7.54 8.81 0.16
N ARG A 79 -8.52 8.98 -0.74
CA ARG A 79 -8.69 8.26 -2.02
C ARG A 79 -7.52 8.43 -3.01
N ARG A 80 -6.47 9.20 -2.65
CA ARG A 80 -5.27 9.43 -3.48
C ARG A 80 -4.08 8.55 -3.07
N ASP A 81 -4.11 7.97 -1.87
CA ASP A 81 -3.10 7.04 -1.39
C ASP A 81 -3.56 5.60 -1.64
N TRP A 82 -3.75 5.26 -2.92
CA TRP A 82 -4.02 3.87 -3.26
C TRP A 82 -2.78 3.06 -2.95
N ASN A 83 -2.94 2.14 -1.99
CA ASN A 83 -1.94 1.12 -1.78
C ASN A 83 -2.04 0.11 -2.94
N TYR A 84 -1.24 0.33 -3.98
CA TYR A 84 -1.15 -0.58 -5.13
C TYR A 84 -0.81 -2.01 -4.70
N GLU A 85 -0.12 -2.21 -3.58
CA GLU A 85 0.16 -3.56 -3.06
C GLU A 85 -1.13 -4.30 -2.69
N HIS A 86 -2.09 -3.61 -2.06
CA HIS A 86 -3.42 -4.17 -1.80
C HIS A 86 -4.18 -4.47 -3.09
N LEU A 87 -4.07 -3.60 -4.10
CA LEU A 87 -4.69 -3.85 -5.41
C LEU A 87 -4.08 -5.08 -6.09
N PHE A 88 -2.75 -5.19 -6.09
CA PHE A 88 -2.02 -6.31 -6.69
C PHE A 88 -2.36 -7.62 -6.00
N MET A 89 -2.39 -7.64 -4.66
CA MET A 89 -2.83 -8.79 -3.90
C MET A 89 -4.29 -9.14 -4.21
N GLY A 90 -5.18 -8.14 -4.26
CA GLY A 90 -6.59 -8.33 -4.61
C GLY A 90 -6.81 -8.94 -6.00
N ILE A 91 -5.94 -8.60 -6.96
CA ILE A 91 -5.93 -9.14 -8.31
C ILE A 91 -5.34 -10.56 -8.34
N ARG A 92 -4.15 -10.78 -7.75
CA ARG A 92 -3.47 -12.09 -7.71
C ARG A 92 -4.36 -13.16 -7.05
N ASN A 93 -5.15 -12.77 -6.06
CA ASN A 93 -6.11 -13.66 -5.39
C ASN A 93 -7.32 -14.03 -6.26
N LYS A 94 -7.62 -13.26 -7.32
CA LYS A 94 -8.79 -13.47 -8.19
C LYS A 94 -8.44 -14.05 -9.55
N MET A 95 -7.22 -13.80 -10.05
CA MET A 95 -6.77 -14.30 -11.34
C MET A 95 -5.24 -14.42 -11.40
N PRO A 96 -4.71 -15.40 -12.16
CA PRO A 96 -3.28 -15.54 -12.34
C PRO A 96 -2.70 -14.32 -13.06
N GLN A 97 -1.45 -14.00 -12.70
CA GLN A 97 -0.69 -12.90 -13.28
C GLN A 97 0.62 -13.43 -13.84
N ASN A 98 1.02 -12.93 -15.00
CA ASN A 98 2.19 -13.37 -15.75
C ASN A 98 3.01 -12.15 -16.20
N PRO A 99 4.33 -12.32 -16.40
CA PRO A 99 5.16 -11.27 -16.99
C PRO A 99 4.69 -10.91 -18.40
N LEU A 100 5.04 -9.70 -18.84
CA LEU A 100 4.77 -9.26 -20.20
C LEU A 100 5.65 -10.03 -21.21
N PRO A 101 5.10 -10.43 -22.37
CA PRO A 101 5.92 -10.93 -23.46
C PRO A 101 6.92 -9.88 -23.94
N ASN A 102 8.16 -10.27 -24.24
CA ASN A 102 9.20 -9.34 -24.74
C ASN A 102 8.73 -8.53 -25.96
N SER A 103 7.97 -9.15 -26.86
CA SER A 103 7.38 -8.48 -28.03
C SER A 103 6.38 -7.38 -27.67
N ALA A 104 5.68 -7.50 -26.53
CA ALA A 104 4.79 -6.47 -26.02
C ALA A 104 5.60 -5.35 -25.35
N VAL A 105 6.62 -5.69 -24.55
CA VAL A 105 7.53 -4.71 -23.93
C VAL A 105 8.18 -3.81 -24.98
N SER A 106 8.77 -4.39 -26.03
CA SER A 106 9.39 -3.63 -27.12
C SER A 106 8.39 -2.78 -27.92
N ALA A 107 7.17 -3.27 -28.13
CA ALA A 107 6.13 -2.49 -28.81
C ALA A 107 5.73 -1.26 -27.98
N ILE A 108 5.42 -1.47 -26.69
CA ILE A 108 4.98 -0.41 -25.78
C ILE A 108 6.07 0.65 -25.60
N THR A 109 7.30 0.23 -25.30
CA THR A 109 8.43 1.15 -25.13
C THR A 109 8.82 1.87 -26.42
N GLY A 110 8.63 1.21 -27.58
CA GLY A 110 8.90 1.77 -28.90
C GLY A 110 7.84 2.78 -29.37
N GLN A 111 6.55 2.53 -29.07
CA GLN A 111 5.42 3.30 -29.58
C GLN A 111 5.03 4.48 -28.65
N LEU A 112 5.11 4.31 -27.33
CA LEU A 112 4.78 5.35 -26.35
C LEU A 112 5.91 6.37 -26.12
N GLN A 113 6.44 6.96 -27.19
CA GLN A 113 7.53 7.96 -27.06
C GLN A 113 7.07 9.31 -26.48
N SER A 114 5.78 9.61 -26.55
CA SER A 114 5.20 10.83 -25.99
C SER A 114 4.89 10.66 -24.50
N TYR A 115 5.38 11.59 -23.67
CA TYR A 115 5.05 11.66 -22.24
C TYR A 115 3.53 11.71 -21.99
N SER A 116 2.78 12.41 -22.85
CA SER A 116 1.32 12.50 -22.72
C SER A 116 0.65 11.14 -22.92
N ASN A 117 1.07 10.42 -23.97
CA ASN A 117 0.51 9.10 -24.28
C ASN A 117 0.85 8.08 -23.19
N ALA A 118 2.08 8.12 -22.65
CA ALA A 118 2.48 7.28 -21.52
C ALA A 118 1.63 7.56 -20.26
N CYS A 119 1.35 8.84 -19.97
CA CYS A 119 0.49 9.22 -18.84
C CYS A 119 -0.96 8.77 -19.03
N GLU A 120 -1.50 8.91 -20.24
CA GLU A 120 -2.86 8.48 -20.55
C GLU A 120 -3.00 6.96 -20.45
N ALA A 121 -2.08 6.21 -21.08
CA ALA A 121 -2.03 4.77 -20.98
C ALA A 121 -1.96 4.30 -19.51
N LEU A 122 -1.04 4.86 -18.72
CA LEU A 122 -0.92 4.52 -17.30
C LEU A 122 -2.21 4.84 -16.53
N SER A 123 -2.87 5.98 -16.80
CA SER A 123 -4.12 6.36 -16.13
C SER A 123 -5.23 5.36 -16.41
N VAL A 124 -5.35 4.86 -17.65
CA VAL A 124 -6.33 3.82 -18.00
C VAL A 124 -6.01 2.51 -17.28
N ILE A 125 -4.74 2.11 -17.23
CA ILE A 125 -4.32 0.89 -16.51
C ILE A 125 -4.61 1.00 -15.01
N GLU A 126 -4.36 2.15 -14.39
CA GLU A 126 -4.67 2.38 -12.98
C GLU A 126 -6.15 2.28 -12.66
N VAL A 127 -7.02 2.80 -13.54
CA VAL A 127 -8.47 2.61 -13.40
C VAL A 127 -8.82 1.14 -13.53
N THR A 128 -8.27 0.46 -14.54
CA THR A 128 -8.53 -0.95 -14.81
C THR A 128 -8.11 -1.85 -13.64
N LEU A 129 -6.95 -1.60 -13.03
CA LEU A 129 -6.48 -2.30 -11.82
C LEU A 129 -7.49 -2.23 -10.67
N ARG A 130 -8.15 -1.09 -10.46
CA ARG A 130 -9.14 -0.92 -9.38
C ARG A 130 -10.38 -1.81 -9.59
N PHE A 131 -10.86 -1.88 -10.82
CA PHE A 131 -11.99 -2.74 -11.17
C PHE A 131 -11.62 -4.22 -11.01
N LEU A 132 -10.47 -4.62 -11.55
CA LEU A 132 -9.99 -6.00 -11.46
C LEU A 132 -9.70 -6.43 -10.02
N SER A 133 -9.17 -5.54 -9.18
CA SER A 133 -8.97 -5.82 -7.75
C SER A 133 -10.29 -6.09 -7.02
N THR A 134 -11.41 -5.55 -7.50
CA THR A 134 -12.73 -5.73 -6.87
C THR A 134 -13.48 -6.91 -7.48
N ALA A 135 -13.58 -6.97 -8.80
CA ALA A 135 -14.43 -7.90 -9.54
C ALA A 135 -13.69 -9.13 -10.09
N GLY A 136 -12.37 -9.06 -10.26
CA GLY A 136 -11.62 -10.05 -11.04
C GLY A 136 -11.92 -9.96 -12.54
N GLY A 137 -11.52 -10.99 -13.29
CA GLY A 137 -11.74 -11.09 -14.73
C GLY A 137 -11.17 -12.39 -15.28
N ASP A 138 -11.47 -12.71 -16.55
CA ASP A 138 -10.83 -13.82 -17.24
C ASP A 138 -9.38 -13.43 -17.61
N PRO A 139 -8.34 -14.11 -17.08
CA PRO A 139 -6.94 -13.77 -17.36
C PRO A 139 -6.59 -13.80 -18.86
N ASN A 140 -7.33 -14.56 -19.69
CA ASN A 140 -7.11 -14.67 -21.12
C ASN A 140 -7.82 -13.58 -21.93
N MET A 141 -8.73 -12.82 -21.31
CA MET A 141 -9.46 -11.76 -21.98
C MET A 141 -8.50 -10.67 -22.45
N SER A 142 -8.72 -10.18 -23.68
CA SER A 142 -7.96 -9.05 -24.20
C SER A 142 -8.21 -7.81 -23.33
N LEU A 143 -7.12 -7.12 -23.01
CA LEU A 143 -7.19 -5.91 -22.20
C LEU A 143 -8.04 -4.83 -22.87
N ASN A 144 -7.93 -4.68 -24.19
CA ASN A 144 -8.72 -3.69 -24.95
C ASN A 144 -10.21 -4.00 -24.89
N VAL A 145 -10.60 -5.27 -25.06
CA VAL A 145 -12.00 -5.72 -24.95
C VAL A 145 -12.54 -5.41 -23.55
N TYR A 146 -11.76 -5.67 -22.50
CA TYR A 146 -12.21 -5.36 -21.14
C TYR A 146 -12.41 -3.84 -20.92
N ILE A 147 -11.45 -3.02 -21.35
CA ILE A 147 -11.51 -1.56 -21.18
C ILE A 147 -12.67 -0.94 -21.99
N GLN A 148 -12.81 -1.35 -23.25
CA GLN A 148 -13.80 -0.77 -24.15
C GLN A 148 -15.21 -1.31 -23.89
N ASP A 149 -15.37 -2.62 -23.76
CA ASP A 149 -16.70 -3.22 -23.74
C ASP A 149 -17.26 -3.36 -22.32
N MET A 150 -16.41 -3.71 -21.34
CA MET A 150 -16.84 -3.90 -19.95
C MET A 150 -16.80 -2.60 -19.15
N LEU A 151 -15.68 -1.88 -19.20
CA LEU A 151 -15.55 -0.60 -18.48
C LEU A 151 -16.19 0.57 -19.23
N ARG A 152 -16.53 0.39 -20.51
CA ARG A 152 -17.15 1.42 -21.37
C ARG A 152 -16.34 2.72 -21.40
N MET A 153 -15.02 2.60 -21.36
CA MET A 153 -14.11 3.75 -21.48
C MET A 153 -14.06 4.20 -22.95
N SER A 154 -14.19 5.50 -23.19
CA SER A 154 -14.52 6.09 -24.49
C SER A 154 -13.37 6.07 -25.52
N GLU A 155 -13.72 6.27 -26.80
CA GLU A 155 -12.80 6.26 -27.95
C GLU A 155 -11.63 7.26 -27.87
N GLN A 156 -11.69 8.30 -27.02
CA GLN A 156 -10.58 9.25 -26.86
C GLN A 156 -9.29 8.56 -26.36
N THR A 157 -9.43 7.45 -25.62
CA THR A 157 -8.29 6.65 -25.14
C THR A 157 -7.74 5.68 -26.19
N ALA A 158 -8.37 5.55 -27.35
CA ALA A 158 -8.07 4.51 -28.33
C ALA A 158 -6.62 4.58 -28.87
N VAL A 159 -6.05 5.79 -29.02
CA VAL A 159 -4.68 5.96 -29.51
C VAL A 159 -3.66 5.43 -28.49
N ALA A 160 -3.86 5.72 -27.20
CA ALA A 160 -2.99 5.20 -26.14
C ALA A 160 -3.15 3.69 -25.90
N LEU A 161 -4.30 3.12 -26.29
CA LEU A 161 -4.63 1.69 -26.15
C LEU A 161 -4.24 0.84 -27.38
N GLN A 162 -3.97 1.47 -28.53
CA GLN A 162 -3.51 0.75 -29.74
C GLN A 162 -2.23 -0.03 -29.46
N ASP A 163 -1.33 0.51 -28.63
CA ASP A 163 -0.05 -0.12 -28.30
C ASP A 163 -0.20 -1.28 -27.29
N LEU A 164 -1.39 -1.42 -26.67
CA LEU A 164 -1.71 -2.42 -25.65
C LEU A 164 -2.49 -3.62 -26.19
N HIS A 165 -2.78 -3.67 -27.49
CA HIS A 165 -3.60 -4.73 -28.13
C HIS A 165 -3.09 -6.17 -27.90
N ARG A 166 -1.79 -6.32 -27.64
CA ARG A 166 -1.14 -7.62 -27.37
C ARG A 166 -1.24 -8.06 -25.91
N CYS A 167 -1.85 -7.23 -25.05
CA CYS A 167 -1.97 -7.51 -23.63
C CYS A 167 -3.31 -8.18 -23.29
N GLN A 168 -3.28 -9.01 -22.25
CA GLN A 168 -4.42 -9.68 -21.65
C GLN A 168 -4.49 -9.29 -20.18
N LEU A 169 -5.61 -9.59 -19.52
CA LEU A 169 -5.79 -9.26 -18.09
C LEU A 169 -4.75 -9.91 -17.17
N ARG A 170 -4.17 -11.05 -17.57
CA ARG A 170 -3.06 -11.67 -16.82
C ARG A 170 -1.77 -10.82 -16.79
N HIS A 171 -1.63 -9.81 -17.65
CA HIS A 171 -0.43 -8.97 -17.73
C HIS A 171 -0.58 -7.62 -17.00
N ILE A 172 -1.72 -7.35 -16.37
CA ILE A 172 -2.09 -5.99 -15.94
C ILE A 172 -1.11 -5.39 -14.91
N ILE A 173 -0.59 -6.20 -13.98
CA ILE A 173 0.37 -5.74 -12.97
C ILE A 173 1.71 -5.41 -13.63
N ALA A 174 2.24 -6.32 -14.44
CA ALA A 174 3.48 -6.10 -15.18
C ALA A 174 3.38 -4.90 -16.14
N LEU A 175 2.20 -4.67 -16.71
CA LEU A 175 1.94 -3.52 -17.56
C LEU A 175 1.93 -2.20 -16.79
N TRP A 176 1.36 -2.18 -15.60
CA TRP A 176 1.45 -1.01 -14.72
C TRP A 176 2.91 -0.72 -14.35
N GLN A 177 3.69 -1.74 -13.98
CA GLN A 177 5.11 -1.59 -13.63
C GLN A 177 5.90 -0.98 -14.80
N LEU A 178 5.71 -1.51 -16.01
CA LEU A 178 6.35 -1.02 -17.23
C LEU A 178 5.97 0.43 -17.55
N LEU A 179 4.68 0.76 -17.57
CA LEU A 179 4.20 2.09 -17.92
C LEU A 179 4.60 3.14 -16.86
N SER A 180 4.59 2.75 -15.58
CA SER A 180 5.00 3.60 -14.46
C SER A 180 6.48 3.96 -14.55
N ALA A 181 7.35 2.96 -14.79
CA ALA A 181 8.77 3.19 -15.00
C ALA A 181 9.04 4.00 -16.28
N HIS A 182 8.39 3.65 -17.39
CA HIS A 182 8.53 4.37 -18.66
C HIS A 182 8.12 5.84 -18.55
N LYS A 183 7.04 6.16 -17.82
CA LYS A 183 6.65 7.54 -17.53
C LYS A 183 7.76 8.30 -16.79
N SER A 184 8.37 7.68 -15.78
CA SER A 184 9.50 8.27 -15.05
C SER A 184 10.75 8.44 -15.93
N GLU A 185 11.04 7.49 -16.81
CA GLU A 185 12.14 7.60 -17.79
C GLU A 185 11.91 8.81 -18.72
N GLN A 186 10.68 8.98 -19.23
CA GLN A 186 10.33 10.13 -20.07
C GLN A 186 10.41 11.47 -19.33
N LEU A 187 10.03 11.54 -18.04
CA LEU A 187 10.23 12.75 -17.23
C LEU A 187 11.70 13.11 -17.09
N LEU A 188 12.54 12.10 -16.82
CA LEU A 188 13.98 12.29 -16.73
C LEU A 188 14.55 12.78 -18.07
N HIS A 189 14.06 12.26 -19.20
CA HIS A 189 14.45 12.71 -20.53
C HIS A 189 14.11 14.18 -20.81
N LEU A 190 12.97 14.63 -20.28
CA LEU A 190 12.54 16.03 -20.33
C LEU A 190 13.23 16.92 -19.30
N LYS A 191 14.27 16.41 -18.61
CA LYS A 191 15.01 17.09 -17.54
C LYS A 191 14.11 17.54 -16.38
N LYS A 192 13.03 16.78 -16.11
CA LYS A 192 12.12 16.99 -14.99
C LYS A 192 12.38 15.95 -13.90
N GLU A 193 12.00 16.25 -12.66
CA GLU A 193 12.17 15.35 -11.52
C GLU A 193 11.12 14.22 -11.53
N PRO A 194 11.50 12.95 -11.74
CA PRO A 194 10.54 11.84 -11.85
C PRO A 194 10.00 11.36 -10.50
N PHE A 195 10.70 11.61 -9.39
CA PHE A 195 10.33 11.13 -8.05
C PHE A 195 9.96 12.28 -7.11
N GLY A 196 9.26 13.30 -7.62
CA GLY A 196 8.92 14.51 -6.85
C GLY A 196 8.26 14.23 -5.49
N GLU A 197 7.42 13.20 -5.41
CA GLU A 197 6.66 12.82 -4.21
C GLU A 197 7.48 12.04 -3.15
N ILE A 198 8.65 11.51 -3.52
CA ILE A 198 9.51 10.75 -2.59
C ILE A 198 10.25 11.71 -1.64
N SER A 199 10.44 11.31 -0.38
CA SER A 199 11.23 12.09 0.59
C SER A 199 12.66 12.38 0.10
N SER A 200 13.19 13.56 0.42
CA SER A 200 14.57 13.95 0.06
C SER A 200 15.63 13.03 0.68
N LYS A 201 15.31 12.30 1.75
CA LYS A 201 16.20 11.32 2.40
C LYS A 201 16.60 10.16 1.48
N TYR A 202 15.80 9.86 0.45
CA TYR A 202 16.07 8.81 -0.55
C TYR A 202 16.65 9.35 -1.86
N LYS A 203 16.98 10.64 -1.89
CA LYS A 203 17.48 11.37 -3.07
C LYS A 203 18.91 11.87 -2.86
N VAL A 204 19.69 11.21 -2.02
CA VAL A 204 21.08 11.59 -1.76
C VAL A 204 21.93 11.20 -2.96
N ASP A 205 22.75 12.14 -3.43
CA ASP A 205 23.67 11.89 -4.54
C ASP A 205 24.71 10.83 -4.16
N LEU A 206 25.10 10.03 -5.16
CA LEU A 206 26.16 9.03 -4.99
C LEU A 206 27.52 9.73 -4.86
N SER A 207 28.40 9.19 -4.01
CA SER A 207 29.79 9.63 -4.02
C SER A 207 30.46 9.23 -5.35
N PRO A 208 31.53 9.94 -5.79
CA PRO A 208 32.24 9.58 -7.03
C PRO A 208 32.79 8.15 -7.03
N GLY A 209 33.15 7.62 -5.87
CA GLY A 209 33.62 6.23 -5.71
C GLY A 209 32.48 5.23 -5.93
N ASP A 210 31.33 5.47 -5.29
CA ASP A 210 30.16 4.59 -5.38
C ASP A 210 29.56 4.62 -6.79
N ALA A 211 29.52 5.79 -7.43
CA ALA A 211 29.11 5.95 -8.82
C ALA A 211 29.93 5.10 -9.79
N LYS A 212 31.26 4.99 -9.58
CA LYS A 212 32.15 4.18 -10.41
C LYS A 212 31.90 2.68 -10.22
N LEU A 213 31.70 2.24 -8.98
CA LEU A 213 31.36 0.86 -8.66
C LEU A 213 30.01 0.48 -9.27
N LEU A 214 29.00 1.35 -9.10
CA LEU A 214 27.68 1.17 -9.68
C LEU A 214 27.72 1.10 -11.20
N SER A 215 28.48 1.97 -11.86
CA SER A 215 28.63 1.93 -13.33
C SER A 215 29.21 0.59 -13.82
N THR A 216 30.15 0.00 -13.08
CA THR A 216 30.71 -1.32 -13.42
C THR A 216 29.64 -2.40 -13.35
N PHE A 217 28.84 -2.39 -12.28
CA PHE A 217 27.69 -3.29 -12.10
C PHE A 217 26.63 -3.11 -13.20
N LEU A 218 26.17 -1.88 -13.43
CA LEU A 218 25.15 -1.56 -14.43
C LEU A 218 25.57 -1.97 -15.85
N ASN A 219 26.88 -2.10 -16.10
CA ASN A 219 27.36 -2.58 -17.39
C ASN A 219 27.18 -4.08 -17.60
N GLN A 220 27.09 -4.87 -16.53
CA GLN A 220 27.03 -6.33 -16.56
C GLN A 220 25.59 -6.87 -16.51
N ILE A 221 24.64 -6.11 -15.99
CA ILE A 221 23.27 -6.61 -15.77
C ILE A 221 22.28 -6.27 -16.90
N SER A 222 21.11 -6.92 -16.85
CA SER A 222 19.91 -6.46 -17.56
C SER A 222 19.34 -5.18 -16.94
N LEU A 223 19.58 -4.04 -17.61
CA LEU A 223 19.10 -2.74 -17.16
C LEU A 223 17.57 -2.66 -17.10
N ASP A 224 16.88 -3.34 -18.01
CA ASP A 224 15.41 -3.28 -18.07
C ASP A 224 14.77 -3.89 -16.83
N ALA A 225 15.16 -5.13 -16.46
CA ALA A 225 14.62 -5.79 -15.27
C ALA A 225 14.95 -5.00 -13.99
N PHE A 226 16.20 -4.55 -13.87
CA PHE A 226 16.64 -3.78 -12.71
C PHE A 226 15.90 -2.46 -12.53
N LEU A 227 15.72 -1.71 -13.61
CA LEU A 227 14.99 -0.44 -13.57
C LEU A 227 13.54 -0.65 -13.17
N LEU A 228 12.89 -1.72 -13.65
CA LEU A 228 11.51 -2.02 -13.32
C LEU A 228 11.33 -2.40 -11.84
N GLU A 229 12.18 -3.28 -11.30
CA GLU A 229 12.07 -3.68 -9.89
C GLU A 229 12.43 -2.55 -8.93
N LEU A 230 13.52 -1.80 -9.22
CA LEU A 230 13.91 -0.66 -8.41
C LEU A 230 12.86 0.46 -8.47
N HIS A 231 12.29 0.74 -9.65
CA HIS A 231 11.21 1.73 -9.79
C HIS A 231 10.01 1.36 -8.94
N GLU A 232 9.57 0.11 -9.05
CA GLU A 232 8.41 -0.38 -8.31
C GLU A 232 8.63 -0.26 -6.81
N MET A 233 9.79 -0.72 -6.31
CA MET A 233 10.13 -0.60 -4.88
C MET A 233 10.07 0.87 -4.43
N ILE A 234 10.67 1.79 -5.19
CA ILE A 234 10.65 3.23 -4.86
C ILE A 234 9.21 3.76 -4.77
N ILE A 235 8.37 3.46 -5.77
CA ILE A 235 7.01 3.98 -5.84
C ILE A 235 6.09 3.37 -4.78
N LEU A 236 6.21 2.06 -4.53
CA LEU A 236 5.32 1.35 -3.60
C LEU A 236 5.74 1.53 -2.15
N LYS A 237 7.05 1.49 -1.88
CA LYS A 237 7.57 1.45 -0.51
C LYS A 237 8.05 2.78 0.03
N LEU A 238 8.43 3.75 -0.79
CA LEU A 238 9.07 5.00 -0.32
C LEU A 238 8.21 6.26 -0.47
N LYS A 239 6.99 6.13 -1.01
CA LYS A 239 6.07 7.26 -1.24
C LYS A 239 5.33 7.70 0.03
N ASN A 240 5.08 6.81 0.98
CA ASN A 240 4.30 7.14 2.17
C ASN A 240 5.15 7.95 3.19
N PRO A 241 4.63 9.05 3.79
CA PRO A 241 5.37 9.84 4.78
C PRO A 241 5.79 9.08 6.05
N HIS A 242 5.14 7.96 6.37
CA HIS A 242 5.49 7.11 7.52
C HIS A 242 6.55 6.04 7.22
N THR A 243 7.12 6.03 6.01
CA THR A 243 8.00 4.96 5.51
C THR A 243 9.31 4.79 6.26
N GLU A 244 9.79 5.80 6.99
CA GLU A 244 11.06 5.72 7.71
C GLU A 244 11.06 4.69 8.85
N GLN A 245 9.88 4.30 9.34
CA GLN A 245 9.76 3.24 10.35
C GLN A 245 10.02 1.85 9.75
N ASP A 246 9.63 1.66 8.49
CA ASP A 246 9.68 0.36 7.82
C ASP A 246 10.85 0.25 6.81
N PHE A 247 11.38 1.38 6.34
CA PHE A 247 12.46 1.49 5.35
C PHE A 247 13.50 2.52 5.80
N ASN A 248 14.55 2.07 6.49
CA ASN A 248 15.59 2.99 6.95
C ASN A 248 16.50 3.43 5.79
N PRO A 249 16.70 4.74 5.54
CA PRO A 249 17.58 5.23 4.47
C PRO A 249 19.05 4.78 4.58
N ASN A 250 19.48 4.35 5.76
CA ASN A 250 20.84 3.87 6.02
C ASN A 250 21.02 2.37 5.78
N TRP A 251 19.96 1.64 5.39
CA TRP A 251 20.09 0.24 5.01
C TRP A 251 20.75 0.08 3.64
N SER A 252 21.32 -1.11 3.41
CA SER A 252 21.84 -1.54 2.12
C SER A 252 20.72 -1.54 1.08
N LEU A 253 20.96 -0.90 -0.06
CA LEU A 253 20.01 -0.92 -1.18
C LEU A 253 19.84 -2.35 -1.72
N ARG A 254 20.95 -3.12 -1.78
CA ARG A 254 20.95 -4.52 -2.23
C ARG A 254 20.00 -5.35 -1.39
N ASP A 255 20.22 -5.39 -0.08
CA ASP A 255 19.49 -6.28 0.82
C ASP A 255 18.01 -5.90 0.88
N THR A 256 17.72 -4.60 0.84
CA THR A 256 16.34 -4.09 0.79
C THR A 256 15.63 -4.51 -0.49
N LEU A 257 16.29 -4.38 -1.65
CA LEU A 257 15.71 -4.75 -2.94
C LEU A 257 15.50 -6.27 -3.06
N VAL A 258 16.49 -7.07 -2.65
CA VAL A 258 16.40 -8.53 -2.63
C VAL A 258 15.25 -8.99 -1.73
N SER A 259 15.21 -8.50 -0.49
CA SER A 259 14.13 -8.82 0.44
C SER A 259 12.75 -8.41 -0.11
N TYR A 260 12.65 -7.27 -0.78
CA TYR A 260 11.42 -6.84 -1.44
C TYR A 260 11.01 -7.81 -2.58
N MET A 261 11.96 -8.27 -3.39
CA MET A 261 11.66 -9.22 -4.48
C MET A 261 11.22 -10.59 -3.96
N GLU A 262 11.81 -11.08 -2.86
CA GLU A 262 11.41 -12.32 -2.19
C GLU A 262 9.92 -12.31 -1.80
N THR A 263 9.39 -11.14 -1.39
CA THR A 263 7.96 -11.03 -1.02
C THR A 263 6.99 -11.23 -2.20
N LYS A 264 7.47 -11.13 -3.45
CA LYS A 264 6.62 -11.26 -4.64
C LYS A 264 6.55 -12.68 -5.20
N GLU A 265 7.27 -13.65 -4.63
CA GLU A 265 7.46 -14.99 -5.20
C GLU A 265 7.98 -14.95 -6.65
N ASN A 266 8.61 -13.85 -7.06
CA ASN A 266 9.23 -13.71 -8.37
C ASN A 266 10.59 -14.43 -8.36
N GLU A 267 10.99 -15.00 -9.50
CA GLU A 267 12.37 -15.48 -9.68
C GLU A 267 13.32 -14.28 -9.55
N ILE A 268 14.15 -14.29 -8.50
CA ILE A 268 15.18 -13.28 -8.29
C ILE A 268 16.29 -13.57 -9.31
N LEU A 269 16.64 -12.56 -10.10
CA LEU A 269 17.79 -12.67 -11.00
C LEU A 269 19.05 -12.82 -10.14
N PRO A 270 19.83 -13.92 -10.28
CA PRO A 270 21.02 -14.14 -9.47
C PRO A 270 22.02 -12.98 -9.54
N GLU A 271 22.04 -12.26 -10.67
CA GLU A 271 22.89 -11.08 -10.85
C GLU A 271 22.53 -9.92 -9.91
N MET A 272 21.27 -9.82 -9.48
CA MET A 272 20.80 -8.78 -8.55
C MET A 272 21.19 -9.07 -7.09
N GLU A 273 21.27 -10.34 -6.70
CA GLU A 273 21.62 -10.74 -5.33
C GLU A 273 23.09 -10.51 -5.01
N PHE A 274 23.98 -10.74 -5.98
CA PHE A 274 25.42 -10.82 -5.69
C PHE A 274 26.27 -9.66 -6.20
N GLN A 275 25.75 -8.79 -7.08
CA GLN A 275 26.59 -7.81 -7.78
C GLN A 275 26.30 -6.33 -7.46
N ILE A 276 25.17 -5.96 -6.83
CA ILE A 276 24.88 -4.57 -6.44
C ILE A 276 25.89 -4.15 -5.36
N PRO A 277 26.69 -3.09 -5.46
CA PRO A 277 27.70 -2.77 -4.43
C PRO A 277 27.11 -2.56 -3.01
N GLU A 278 27.70 -3.19 -1.97
CA GLU A 278 27.20 -3.17 -0.57
C GLU A 278 27.21 -1.80 0.09
N ASN A 279 28.12 -0.93 -0.37
CA ASN A 279 28.28 0.44 0.09
C ASN A 279 27.15 1.37 -0.37
N ILE A 280 26.29 0.93 -1.30
CA ILE A 280 25.18 1.74 -1.77
C ILE A 280 24.01 1.62 -0.81
N LEU A 281 23.64 2.75 -0.22
CA LEU A 281 22.55 2.83 0.75
C LEU A 281 21.21 3.09 0.06
N LEU A 282 20.13 2.78 0.76
CA LEU A 282 18.76 3.06 0.32
C LEU A 282 18.54 4.57 0.11
N SER A 283 19.25 5.42 0.85
CA SER A 283 19.27 6.87 0.66
C SER A 283 19.69 7.31 -0.75
N ASN A 284 20.41 6.46 -1.49
CA ASN A 284 20.87 6.73 -2.86
C ASN A 284 19.95 6.13 -3.95
N CYS A 285 18.85 5.45 -3.59
CA CYS A 285 18.06 4.63 -4.53
C CYS A 285 17.54 5.42 -5.74
N VAL A 286 17.10 6.66 -5.55
CA VAL A 286 16.64 7.52 -6.65
C VAL A 286 17.79 7.89 -7.58
N SER A 287 18.96 8.19 -7.04
CA SER A 287 20.17 8.51 -7.81
C SER A 287 20.67 7.31 -8.61
N VAL A 288 20.63 6.11 -8.00
CA VAL A 288 20.94 4.83 -8.65
C VAL A 288 20.00 4.57 -9.83
N TRP A 289 18.69 4.74 -9.61
CA TRP A 289 17.69 4.56 -10.66
C TRP A 289 17.90 5.52 -11.83
N LYS A 290 18.14 6.81 -11.55
CA LYS A 290 18.43 7.82 -12.58
C LYS A 290 19.66 7.47 -13.40
N MET A 291 20.76 7.06 -12.75
CA MET A 291 21.99 6.66 -13.44
C MET A 291 21.76 5.45 -14.35
N ALA A 292 21.01 4.45 -13.89
CA ALA A 292 20.67 3.28 -14.70
C ALA A 292 19.78 3.64 -15.91
N ALA A 293 18.80 4.52 -15.74
CA ALA A 293 17.91 4.98 -16.80
C ALA A 293 18.67 5.79 -17.87
N GLU A 294 19.57 6.67 -17.45
CA GLU A 294 20.44 7.42 -18.37
C GLU A 294 21.39 6.51 -19.14
N LEU A 295 21.96 5.49 -18.50
CA LEU A 295 22.81 4.50 -19.17
C LEU A 295 22.02 3.67 -20.20
N LYS A 296 20.81 3.23 -19.84
CA LYS A 296 19.90 2.52 -20.76
C LYS A 296 19.63 3.37 -22.00
N ARG A 297 19.27 4.64 -21.81
CA ARG A 297 19.05 5.58 -22.90
C ARG A 297 20.30 5.79 -23.76
N ALA A 298 21.46 5.96 -23.14
CA ALA A 298 22.73 6.13 -23.85
C ALA A 298 23.08 4.92 -24.73
N ARG A 299 22.69 3.70 -24.32
CA ARG A 299 22.84 2.48 -25.13
C ARG A 299 21.86 2.43 -26.31
N GLN A 300 20.64 2.93 -26.13
CA GLN A 300 19.61 2.97 -27.20
C GLN A 300 19.90 4.03 -28.27
N MET A 301 20.65 5.08 -27.95
CA MET A 301 21.03 6.14 -28.90
C MET A 301 22.35 5.88 -29.65
N ARG A 302 23.05 4.78 -29.36
CA ARG A 302 24.26 4.33 -30.06
C ARG A 302 23.91 3.35 -31.16
#